data_AF-A0A180FUP1-F1
#
_entry.id   AF-A0A180FUP1-F1
#
_cell.length_a   1.000
_cell.length_b   1.000
_cell.length_c   1.000
_cell.angle_alpha   90.00
_cell.angle_beta   90.00
_cell.angle_gamma   90.00
#
_symmetry.space_group_name_H-M   'P 1'
#
loop_
_entity.id
_entity.type
_entity.pdbx_description
1 polymer ?
#
loop_
_entity_poly.entity_id
_entity_poly.type
_entity_poly.pdbx_seq_one_letter_code
_entity_poly.pdbx_strand_id
1 'polypeptide(L)' 'MIIYMDTYFKKIEEGSQIVLKWGNRQTVISPAEAVKDDTAYTKEEFEAMLAQADAEFEAGLGREWTEEVRKELMGL' A
#
# COMPACT_ATOMS: atom_id res chain seq x y z
N MET A 1 -11.91 -5.48 -20.64
CA MET A 1 -11.77 -4.05 -20.99
C MET A 1 -10.51 -3.53 -20.32
N ILE A 2 -9.36 -3.89 -20.88
CA ILE A 2 -8.02 -3.46 -20.41
C ILE A 2 -7.48 -2.57 -21.51
N ILE A 3 -8.08 -1.40 -21.70
CA ILE A 3 -7.63 -0.44 -22.70
C ILE A 3 -7.80 0.94 -22.07
N TYR A 4 -6.70 1.70 -22.04
CA TYR A 4 -6.59 3.10 -21.61
C TYR A 4 -6.60 3.40 -20.11
N MET A 5 -5.69 2.82 -19.33
CA MET A 5 -5.30 3.42 -18.03
C MET A 5 -3.91 4.08 -18.08
N ASP A 6 -3.04 3.66 -19.02
CA ASP A 6 -1.65 4.13 -19.14
C ASP A 6 -1.53 5.66 -19.37
N THR A 7 -2.33 6.21 -20.29
CA THR A 7 -2.35 7.66 -20.58
C THR A 7 -2.81 8.50 -19.39
N TYR A 8 -3.70 7.93 -18.57
CA TYR A 8 -4.24 8.62 -17.41
C TYR A 8 -3.24 8.61 -16.24
N PHE A 9 -2.52 7.51 -16.04
CA PHE A 9 -1.44 7.46 -15.06
C PHE A 9 -0.30 8.44 -15.38
N LYS A 10 0.10 8.59 -16.66
CA LYS A 10 1.08 9.62 -17.05
C LYS A 10 0.64 11.04 -16.71
N LYS A 11 -0.65 11.35 -16.89
CA LYS A 11 -1.19 12.66 -16.50
C LYS A 11 -1.19 12.87 -14.99
N ILE A 12 -1.37 11.80 -14.21
CA ILE A 12 -1.24 11.83 -12.74
C ILE A 12 0.22 12.11 -12.34
N GLU A 13 1.19 11.48 -13.03
CA GLU A 13 2.63 11.75 -12.84
C GLU A 13 3.00 13.19 -13.22
N GLU A 14 2.35 13.77 -14.23
CA GLU A 14 2.49 15.19 -14.63
C GLU A 14 1.74 16.17 -13.71
N GLY A 15 1.17 15.71 -12.59
CA GLY A 15 0.51 16.56 -11.60
C GLY A 15 -0.99 16.77 -11.79
N SER A 16 -1.65 16.03 -12.70
CA SER A 16 -3.10 16.16 -12.92
C SER A 16 -3.92 15.25 -12.01
N GLN A 17 -4.96 15.80 -11.38
CA GLN A 17 -5.93 15.03 -10.61
C GLN A 17 -6.95 14.36 -11.54
N ILE A 18 -7.28 13.09 -11.28
CA ILE A 18 -8.32 12.36 -12.02
C ILE A 18 -9.55 12.18 -11.14
N VAL A 19 -10.70 12.58 -11.68
CA VAL A 19 -12.00 12.36 -11.04
C VAL A 19 -12.74 11.25 -11.80
N LEU A 20 -12.91 10.11 -11.15
CA LEU A 20 -13.68 8.98 -11.68
C LEU A 20 -15.10 9.05 -11.10
N LYS A 21 -16.11 9.22 -11.97
CA LYS A 21 -17.53 9.27 -11.57
C LYS A 21 -18.31 8.15 -12.24
N TRP A 22 -19.03 7.35 -11.45
CA TRP A 22 -19.96 6.35 -11.96
C TRP A 22 -21.24 6.34 -11.12
N GLY A 23 -22.37 6.69 -11.75
CA GLY A 23 -23.63 6.93 -11.05
C GLY A 23 -23.49 8.03 -9.99
N ASN A 24 -23.86 7.71 -8.75
CA ASN A 24 -23.76 8.60 -7.58
C ASN A 24 -22.42 8.46 -6.82
N ARG A 25 -21.48 7.64 -7.30
CA ARG A 25 -20.16 7.46 -6.65
C ARG A 25 -19.11 8.27 -7.38
N GLN A 26 -18.21 8.86 -6.60
CA GLN A 26 -17.07 9.63 -7.09
C GLN A 26 -15.82 9.21 -6.32
N THR A 27 -14.74 8.95 -7.06
CA THR A 27 -13.39 8.75 -6.54
C THR A 27 -12.47 9.79 -7.14
N VAL A 28 -11.54 10.27 -6.32
CA VAL A 28 -10.46 11.17 -6.73
C VAL A 28 -9.16 10.39 -6.65
N ILE A 29 -8.40 10.39 -7.75
CA ILE A 29 -7.02 9.92 -7.78
C ILE A 29 -6.14 11.18 -7.87
N SER A 30 -5.44 11.49 -6.79
CA SER A 30 -4.53 12.62 -6.71
C SER A 30 -3.15 12.27 -7.27
N PRO A 31 -2.40 13.26 -7.80
CA PRO A 31 -0.98 13.10 -8.13
C PRO A 31 -0.17 12.59 -6.95
N ALA A 32 0.76 11.67 -7.19
CA ALA A 32 1.62 11.11 -6.16
C ALA A 32 2.45 12.20 -5.45
N GLU A 33 2.90 13.24 -6.17
CA GLU A 33 3.63 14.37 -5.56
C GLU A 33 2.77 15.25 -4.62
N ALA A 34 1.44 15.29 -4.85
CA ALA A 34 0.52 16.07 -4.02
C ALA A 34 0.18 15.36 -2.70
N VAL A 35 0.38 14.04 -2.65
CA VAL A 35 0.32 13.24 -1.44
C VAL A 35 1.77 12.97 -1.06
N LYS A 36 2.40 13.90 -0.33
CA LYS A 36 3.55 13.53 0.51
C LYS A 36 3.03 12.51 1.51
N ASP A 37 3.07 11.25 1.08
CA ASP A 37 2.75 10.14 1.93
C ASP A 37 4.02 9.93 2.75
N ASP A 38 4.08 10.56 3.91
CA ASP A 38 5.16 10.36 4.88
C ASP A 38 5.23 8.89 5.36
N THR A 39 4.33 8.02 4.87
CA THR A 39 4.34 6.57 5.06
C THR A 39 4.85 5.78 3.85
N ALA A 40 5.19 6.45 2.74
CA ALA A 40 5.76 5.81 1.57
C ALA A 40 7.26 5.59 1.76
N TYR A 41 7.64 4.34 1.98
CA TYR A 41 9.04 3.92 2.00
C TYR A 41 9.65 4.00 0.60
N THR A 42 10.89 4.49 0.51
CA THR A 42 11.73 4.23 -0.66
C THR A 42 11.93 2.73 -0.82
N LYS A 43 12.30 2.30 -2.03
CA LYS A 43 12.57 0.89 -2.33
C LYS A 43 13.62 0.30 -1.37
N GLU A 44 14.68 1.06 -1.09
CA GLU A 44 15.77 0.64 -0.22
C GLU A 44 15.33 0.51 1.24
N GLU A 45 14.50 1.45 1.74
CA GLU A 45 13.91 1.37 3.08
C GLU A 45 12.98 0.15 3.20
N PHE A 46 12.16 -0.11 2.18
CA PHE A 46 11.27 -1.26 2.16
C PHE A 46 12.04 -2.59 2.13
N GLU A 47 13.11 -2.68 1.33
CA GLU A 47 13.98 -3.87 1.29
C GLU A 47 14.69 -4.10 2.63
N ALA A 48 15.14 -3.03 3.31
CA ALA A 48 15.74 -3.14 4.64
C ALA A 48 14.72 -3.62 5.70
N MET A 49 13.48 -3.14 5.65
CA MET A 49 12.41 -3.60 6.53
C MET A 49 12.07 -5.08 6.32
N LEU A 50 12.04 -5.54 5.07
CA LEU A 50 11.82 -6.96 4.76
C LEU A 50 12.96 -7.84 5.30
N ALA A 51 14.21 -7.43 5.12
CA ALA A 51 15.36 -8.16 5.64
C ALA A 51 15.35 -8.23 7.17
N GLN A 52 14.96 -7.14 7.84
CA GLN A 52 14.80 -7.14 9.30
C GLN A 52 13.67 -8.07 9.74
N ALA A 53 12.51 -8.03 9.09
CA ALA A 53 11.37 -8.89 9.43
C ALA A 53 11.70 -10.39 9.25
N ASP A 54 12.47 -10.73 8.21
CA ASP A 54 12.92 -12.10 7.98
C ASP A 54 13.88 -12.56 9.08
N ALA A 55 14.85 -11.71 9.47
CA ALA A 55 15.76 -11.99 10.57
C ALA A 55 15.04 -12.13 11.92
N GLU A 56 14.00 -11.33 12.18
CA GLU A 56 13.15 -11.43 13.37
C GLU A 56 12.33 -12.72 13.37
N PHE A 57 11.85 -13.17 12.21
CA PHE A 57 11.18 -14.45 12.07
C PHE A 57 12.13 -15.63 12.32
N GLU A 58 13.33 -15.62 11.74
CA GLU A 58 14.37 -16.64 11.98
C GLU A 58 14.84 -16.66 13.45
N ALA A 59 14.88 -15.49 14.11
CA ALA A 59 15.20 -15.38 15.53
C ALA A 59 14.06 -15.85 16.46
N GLY A 60 12.92 -16.31 15.92
CA GLY A 60 11.77 -16.79 16.67
C GLY A 60 10.94 -15.69 17.33
N LEU A 61 11.13 -14.43 16.92
CA LEU A 61 10.33 -13.29 17.37
C LEU A 61 9.05 -13.12 16.52
N GLY A 62 9.00 -13.77 15.35
CA GLY A 62 7.80 -13.87 14.53
C GLY A 62 6.80 -14.89 15.09
N ARG A 63 5.50 -14.61 14.90
CA ARG A 63 4.42 -15.58 15.17
C ARG A 63 3.69 -15.89 13.88
N GLU A 64 3.42 -17.17 13.64
CA GLU A 64 2.55 -17.57 12.54
C GLU A 64 1.11 -17.14 12.85
N TRP A 65 0.43 -16.55 11.87
CA TRP A 65 -0.92 -16.05 12.05
C TRP A 65 -1.95 -17.19 11.96
N THR A 66 -2.13 -17.92 13.07
CA THR A 66 -3.14 -18.98 13.19
C THR A 66 -4.43 -18.45 13.83
N GLU A 67 -5.52 -19.21 13.71
CA GLU A 67 -6.79 -18.87 14.39
C GLU A 67 -6.63 -18.79 15.92
N GLU A 68 -5.72 -19.59 16.47
CA GLU A 68 -5.42 -19.63 17.91
C GLU A 68 -4.64 -18.38 18.34
N VAL A 69 -3.61 -17.98 17.59
CA VAL A 69 -2.88 -16.72 17.82
C VAL A 69 -3.80 -15.51 17.69
N ARG A 70 -4.75 -15.55 16.75
CA ARG A 70 -5.77 -14.49 16.62
C ARG A 70 -6.68 -14.40 17.85
N LYS A 71 -7.14 -15.53 18.39
CA LYS A 71 -7.98 -15.56 19.59
C LYS A 71 -7.23 -15.05 20.82
N GLU A 72 -5.98 -15.49 21.00
CA GLU A 72 -5.10 -15.03 22.08
C GLU A 72 -4.86 -13.51 22.04
N LEU A 73 -4.54 -12.94 20.87
CA LEU A 73 -4.25 -11.51 20.73
C LEU A 73 -5.50 -10.62 20.82
N MET A 74 -6.67 -11.15 20.44
CA MET A 74 -7.92 -10.39 20.49
C MET A 74 -8.70 -10.61 21.80
N GLY A 75 -8.18 -11.42 22.72
CA GLY A 75 -8.85 -11.75 23.99
C GLY A 75 -10.20 -12.44 23.80
N LEU A 76 -10.34 -13.22 22.72
CA LEU A 76 -11.58 -13.91 22.31
C LEU A 76 -11.59 -15.38 22.74
#